data_AF-A0A099KLS9-F1
#
_entry.id   AF-A0A099KLS9-F1
#
_cell.length_a   1.000
_cell.length_b   1.000
_cell.length_c   1.000
_cell.angle_alpha   90.00
_cell.angle_beta   90.00
_cell.angle_gamma   90.00
#
_symmetry.space_group_name_H-M   'P 1'
#
loop_
_entity.id
_entity.type
_entity.pdbx_description
1 polymer ?
#
loop_
_entity_poly.entity_id
_entity_poly.type
_entity_poly.pdbx_seq_one_letter_code
_entity_poly.pdbx_strand_id
1 'polypeptide(L)' 'MCLTTSTEFTNIENWLVMLLTTYKNNPSSGLAQTICFYLNKLLHHDDIHFCGDKRCEYIAMQRFWHWHALKREKPVSE' A
#
# COMPACT_ATOMS: atom_id res chain seq x y z
N MET A 1 -1.92 23.28 16.09
CA MET A 1 -1.43 23.27 14.69
C MET A 1 -2.20 22.20 13.96
N CYS A 2 -2.91 22.54 12.88
CA CYS A 2 -3.52 21.53 12.01
C CYS A 2 -2.38 20.98 11.16
N LEU A 3 -1.82 19.82 11.53
CA LEU A 3 -0.72 19.19 10.81
C LEU A 3 -1.33 18.56 9.55
N THR A 4 -1.36 19.33 8.46
CA THR A 4 -1.79 18.83 7.15
C THR A 4 -0.70 17.93 6.58
N THR A 5 -1.09 16.81 5.99
CA THR A 5 -0.18 15.95 5.24
C THR A 5 0.41 16.72 4.06
N SER A 6 1.66 16.42 3.71
CA SER A 6 2.29 16.97 2.51
C SER A 6 1.57 16.53 1.24
N THR A 7 1.81 17.27 0.16
CA THR A 7 1.37 16.88 -1.17
C THR A 7 1.95 15.53 -1.59
N GLU A 8 3.18 15.21 -1.17
CA GLU A 8 3.78 13.90 -1.45
C GLU A 8 2.98 12.76 -0.80
N PHE A 9 2.71 12.86 0.51
CA PHE A 9 1.92 11.86 1.23
C PHE A 9 0.54 11.66 0.57
N THR A 10 -0.13 12.78 0.27
CA THR A 10 -1.45 12.77 -0.38
C THR A 10 -1.40 12.13 -1.77
N ASN A 11 -0.34 12.37 -2.54
CA ASN A 11 -0.15 11.74 -3.85
C ASN A 11 0.05 10.22 -3.70
N ILE A 12 0.82 9.76 -2.70
CA ILE A 12 1.00 8.33 -2.43
C ILE A 12 -0.33 7.67 -2.07
N GLU A 13 -1.16 8.30 -1.23
CA GLU A 13 -2.53 7.83 -0.93
C GLU A 13 -3.38 7.73 -2.22
N ASN A 14 -3.38 8.76 -3.06
CA ASN A 14 -4.15 8.77 -4.31
C ASN A 14 -3.71 7.65 -5.28
N TRP A 15 -2.40 7.43 -5.41
CA TRP A 15 -1.86 6.31 -6.19
C TRP A 15 -2.31 4.97 -5.62
N LEU A 16 -2.28 4.80 -4.30
CA LEU A 16 -2.74 3.58 -3.65
C LEU A 16 -4.23 3.31 -3.93
N VAL A 17 -5.09 4.33 -3.87
CA VAL A 17 -6.52 4.22 -4.20
C VAL A 17 -6.72 3.81 -5.66
N MET A 18 -5.97 4.41 -6.58
CA MET A 18 -6.01 4.04 -8.00
C MET A 18 -5.63 2.58 -8.20
N LEU A 19 -4.52 2.13 -7.60
CA LEU A 19 -4.03 0.76 -7.70
C LEU A 19 -5.03 -0.27 -7.14
N LEU A 20 -5.65 0.02 -6.00
CA LEU A 20 -6.69 -0.83 -5.40
C LEU A 20 -7.92 -0.94 -6.32
N THR A 21 -8.33 0.18 -6.92
CA THR A 21 -9.45 0.22 -7.87
C THR A 21 -9.13 -0.58 -9.13
N THR A 22 -7.91 -0.43 -9.67
CA THR A 22 -7.44 -1.20 -10.82
C THR A 22 -7.38 -2.69 -10.49
N TYR A 23 -6.84 -3.06 -9.33
CA TYR A 23 -6.76 -4.47 -8.91
C TYR A 23 -8.15 -5.10 -8.77
N LYS A 24 -9.13 -4.37 -8.25
CA LYS A 24 -10.52 -4.85 -8.13
C LYS A 24 -11.10 -5.26 -9.49
N ASN A 25 -10.76 -4.54 -10.55
CA ASN A 25 -11.27 -4.79 -11.90
C ASN A 25 -10.39 -5.77 -12.70
N ASN A 26 -9.08 -5.77 -12.45
CA ASN A 26 -8.11 -6.63 -13.13
C ASN A 26 -7.05 -7.14 -12.14
N PRO A 27 -7.35 -8.20 -11.37
CA PRO A 27 -6.43 -8.71 -10.36
C PRO A 27 -5.15 -9.29 -11.00
N SER A 28 -3.98 -8.82 -10.57
CA SER A 28 -2.70 -9.37 -11.00
C SER A 28 -1.68 -9.42 -9.87
N SER A 29 -0.74 -10.36 -9.94
CA SER A 29 0.36 -10.46 -8.97
C SER A 29 1.23 -9.20 -8.98
N GLY A 30 1.53 -8.65 -10.16
CA GLY A 30 2.29 -7.40 -10.29
C GLY A 30 1.58 -6.20 -9.65
N LEU A 31 0.26 -6.10 -9.77
CA LEU A 31 -0.52 -5.06 -9.07
C LEU A 31 -0.51 -5.29 -7.56
N ALA A 32 -0.63 -6.53 -7.09
CA ALA A 32 -0.54 -6.83 -5.65
C ALA A 32 0.83 -6.45 -5.07
N GLN A 33 1.92 -6.75 -5.77
CA GLN A 33 3.28 -6.34 -5.39
C GLN A 33 3.41 -4.81 -5.38
N THR A 34 2.88 -4.13 -6.40
CA THR A 34 2.90 -2.67 -6.50
C THR A 34 2.10 -2.03 -5.35
N ILE A 35 0.92 -2.56 -5.02
CA ILE A 35 0.12 -2.11 -3.87
C ILE A 35 0.91 -2.27 -2.57
N CYS A 36 1.54 -3.43 -2.37
CA CYS A 36 2.39 -3.67 -1.19
C CYS A 36 3.56 -2.66 -1.12
N PHE A 37 4.20 -2.34 -2.25
CA PHE A 37 5.26 -1.36 -2.33
C PHE A 37 4.78 0.04 -1.92
N TYR A 38 3.64 0.51 -2.44
CA TYR A 38 3.11 1.82 -2.07
C TYR A 38 2.64 1.90 -0.61
N LEU A 39 2.09 0.81 -0.06
CA LEU A 39 1.79 0.72 1.38
C LEU A 39 3.05 0.82 2.23
N ASN A 40 4.13 0.15 1.84
CA ASN A 40 5.43 0.29 2.50
C ASN A 40 5.92 1.73 2.43
N LYS A 41 5.87 2.37 1.26
CA LYS A 41 6.28 3.77 1.08
C LYS A 41 5.47 4.71 1.96
N LEU A 42 4.15 4.54 2.01
CA LEU A 42 3.24 5.36 2.82
C LEU A 42 3.52 5.20 4.33
N LEU A 43 3.74 3.97 4.79
CA LEU A 43 4.00 3.67 6.20
C LEU A 43 5.35 4.15 6.72
N HIS A 44 6.32 4.39 5.84
CA HIS A 44 7.64 4.93 6.17
C HIS A 44 7.75 6.44 5.94
N HIS A 45 6.70 7.09 5.43
CA HIS A 45 6.70 8.53 5.21
C HIS A 45 6.49 9.27 6.54
N ASP A 46 7.25 10.35 6.78
CA ASP A 46 7.24 11.08 8.06
C ASP A 46 5.82 11.54 8.48
N ASP A 47 5.03 11.99 7.51
CA ASP A 47 3.63 12.42 7.73
C ASP A 47 2.67 11.31 8.20
N ILE A 48 3.04 10.03 8.18
CA ILE A 48 2.18 8.92 8.61
C ILE A 48 1.72 9.08 10.08
N HIS A 49 2.52 9.78 10.88
CA HIS A 49 2.22 10.04 12.28
C HIS A 49 1.04 11.01 12.47
N PHE A 50 0.66 11.78 11.44
CA PHE A 50 -0.48 12.68 11.47
C PHE A 50 -1.81 11.97 11.15
N CYS A 51 -1.77 10.71 10.71
CA CYS A 51 -2.92 10.02 10.15
C CYS A 51 -3.71 9.15 11.15
N GLY A 52 -3.35 9.13 12.44
CA GLY A 52 -4.12 8.46 13.50
C GLY A 52 -4.55 7.03 13.15
N ASP A 53 -5.87 6.79 13.13
CA ASP A 53 -6.48 5.48 12.85
C ASP A 53 -6.18 4.95 11.45
N LYS A 54 -6.02 5.81 10.44
CA LYS A 54 -5.67 5.38 9.07
C LYS A 54 -4.34 4.63 9.05
N ARG A 55 -3.39 4.97 9.93
CA ARG A 55 -2.11 4.26 10.03
C ARG A 55 -2.33 2.78 10.36
N CYS A 56 -3.24 2.48 11.29
CA CYS A 56 -3.58 1.11 11.65
C CYS A 56 -4.21 0.36 10.48
N GLU A 57 -5.08 1.03 9.71
CA GLU A 57 -5.67 0.47 8.48
C GLU A 57 -4.60 0.14 7.45
N TYR A 58 -3.64 1.04 7.21
CA TYR A 58 -2.52 0.80 6.28
C TYR A 58 -1.61 -0.34 6.73
N ILE A 59 -1.36 -0.50 8.03
CA ILE A 59 -0.60 -1.64 8.56
C ILE A 59 -1.36 -2.96 8.30
N ALA A 60 -2.68 -2.98 8.54
CA ALA A 60 -3.49 -4.16 8.28
C ALA A 60 -3.48 -4.51 6.78
N MET A 61 -3.62 -3.51 5.92
CA MET A 61 -3.52 -3.67 4.46
C MET A 61 -2.14 -4.18 4.05
N GLN A 62 -1.05 -3.60 4.57
CA GLN A 62 0.32 -4.02 4.27
C GLN A 62 0.52 -5.51 4.56
N ARG A 63 0.07 -5.99 5.73
CA ARG A 63 0.17 -7.41 6.10
C ARG A 63 -0.55 -8.31 5.10
N PHE A 64 -1.77 -7.94 4.72
CA PHE A 64 -2.56 -8.67 3.74
C PHE A 64 -1.85 -8.71 2.38
N TRP A 65 -1.43 -7.56 1.86
CA TRP A 65 -0.84 -7.45 0.54
C TRP A 65 0.54 -8.08 0.45
N HIS A 66 1.33 -8.02 1.52
CA HIS A 66 2.62 -8.71 1.61
C HIS A 66 2.45 -10.22 1.51
N TRP A 67 1.54 -10.80 2.31
CA TRP A 67 1.19 -12.22 2.23
C TRP A 67 0.63 -12.61 0.85
N HIS A 68 -0.25 -11.78 0.28
CA HIS A 68 -0.89 -12.05 -0.99
C HIS A 68 0.10 -11.98 -2.16
N ALA A 69 1.05 -11.04 -2.12
CA ALA A 69 2.11 -10.91 -3.11
C ALA A 69 3.07 -12.11 -3.07
N LEU A 70 3.53 -12.52 -1.89
CA LEU A 70 4.45 -13.65 -1.71
C LEU A 70 3.85 -14.99 -2.13
N LYS A 71 2.55 -15.22 -1.89
CA LYS A 71 1.90 -16.50 -2.23
C LYS A 71 1.82 -16.83 -3.72
N ARG A 72 2.07 -15.87 -4.60
CA ARG A 72 2.00 -16.06 -6.06
C ARG A 72 3.37 -16.21 -6.72
N GLU A 73 4.44 -16.03 -5.99
CA GLU A 73 5.78 -16.50 -6.36
C GLU A 73 5.80 -18.00 -6.06
N LYS A 74 5.35 -18.83 -7.02
CA LYS A 74 5.66 -20.27 -6.95
C LYS A 74 7.18 -20.40 -6.86
N PRO A 75 7.73 -21.28 -6.00
CA PRO A 75 9.14 -21.62 -6.09
C PRO A 75 9.40 -22.14 -7.50
N VAL A 76 10.40 -21.58 -8.17
CA VAL A 76 11.02 -22.22 -9.33
C VAL A 76 11.53 -23.56 -8.81
N SER A 77 10.82 -24.63 -9.12
CA SER A 77 11.31 -25.99 -8.95
C SER A 77 12.47 -26.16 -9.93
N GLU A 78 13.70 -26.18 -9.40
CA GLU A 78 14.91 -26.70 -10.06
C GLU A 78 14.75 -28.18 -10.42
#